data_AF-A0A6J7TVK7-F1
#
_entry.id   AF-A0A6J7TVK7-F1
#
_cell.length_a   1.000
_cell.length_b   1.000
_cell.length_c   1.000
_cell.angle_alpha   90.00
_cell.angle_beta   90.00
_cell.angle_gamma   90.00
#
_symmetry.space_group_name_H-M   'P 1'
#
loop_
_entity.id
_entity.type
_entity.pdbx_description
1 polymer ?
#
loop_
_entity_poly.entity_id
_entity_poly.type
_entity_poly.pdbx_seq_one_letter_code
_entity_poly.pdbx_strand_id
1 'polypeptide(L)'
;MIGAALLAKKAVEKGLTSKPWVKTTLAPGSKVVTDYYDRADLTKYMEALGFNLVGYGCVTCIGNSGPLPIEISKAVNENDLAVTAVLSGNRNFEGRISPDVKMNYLASPPLVVAYALAGTMDHDFENDSLGNDKDGNPVLLKDIWPSAQEIQSVIDSSISSEMFKKDYATVFDGDHRWKSLDTPTGKTFEWDPKSTYVRKPPYFEGMPAEPKPVTDITGARVLAILGDSVTTDHISPAGNIKADSPAGKYLEANGVDRKDFNSYGSRRGNHEVMIRGTFANIRLKNLLLDGVEGSFTKNFLADGEQTTIYDASVAYQAAGVGLIILAGKEYGSGSSRDWAAKGTALLGVRAVIAESFERIHRSNLIGMGVLPLQFTNGANAQSLGLKGDETFSITGVTALNDGGIPKEVTVTAGDKTFTAKVRIDTPGEADYYRHGGIMQYVLRQLRG
;
A
#
# COMPACT_ATOMS: atom_id res chain seq x y z
N MET A 1 -11.15 -0.81 22.63
CA MET A 1 -10.35 0.24 23.30
C MET A 1 -10.47 0.17 24.82
N ILE A 2 -11.67 0.34 25.41
CA ILE A 2 -11.86 0.22 26.88
C ILE A 2 -11.28 -1.07 27.46
N GLY A 3 -11.55 -2.24 26.84
CA GLY A 3 -10.96 -3.50 27.30
C GLY A 3 -9.42 -3.51 27.33
N ALA A 4 -8.74 -2.82 26.41
CA ALA A 4 -7.27 -2.75 26.42
C ALA A 4 -6.77 -1.92 27.59
N ALA A 5 -7.44 -0.80 27.86
CA ALA A 5 -7.08 0.09 28.95
C ALA A 5 -7.42 -0.49 30.34
N LEU A 6 -8.50 -1.29 30.44
CA LEU A 6 -8.80 -2.05 31.65
C LEU A 6 -7.79 -3.19 31.89
N LEU A 7 -7.35 -3.88 30.83
CA LEU A 7 -6.27 -4.86 30.94
C LEU A 7 -4.97 -4.19 31.40
N ALA A 8 -4.62 -3.03 30.81
CA ALA A 8 -3.47 -2.24 31.21
C ALA A 8 -3.55 -1.81 32.69
N LYS A 9 -4.73 -1.34 33.14
CA LYS A 9 -4.98 -0.99 34.54
C LYS A 9 -4.69 -2.17 35.47
N LYS A 10 -5.32 -3.33 35.22
CA LYS A 10 -5.14 -4.53 36.04
C LYS A 10 -3.69 -5.02 36.06
N ALA A 11 -2.99 -4.94 34.92
CA ALA A 11 -1.58 -5.29 34.81
C ALA A 11 -0.68 -4.37 35.66
N VAL A 12 -0.85 -3.05 35.55
CA VAL A 12 -0.08 -2.06 36.29
C VAL A 12 -0.36 -2.11 37.79
N GLU A 13 -1.61 -2.30 38.20
CA GLU A 13 -1.99 -2.46 39.61
C GLU A 13 -1.31 -3.67 40.24
N LYS A 14 -1.15 -4.76 39.47
CA LYS A 14 -0.38 -5.95 39.85
C LYS A 14 1.14 -5.77 39.76
N GLY A 15 1.65 -4.67 39.21
CA GLY A 15 3.09 -4.38 39.12
C GLY A 15 3.77 -4.85 37.83
N LEU A 16 3.00 -5.25 36.82
CA LEU A 16 3.54 -5.63 35.52
C LEU A 16 3.92 -4.39 34.68
N THR A 17 4.91 -4.58 33.82
CA THR A 17 5.36 -3.60 32.82
C THR A 17 5.52 -4.27 31.46
N SER A 18 5.43 -3.51 30.37
CA SER A 18 5.74 -4.01 29.04
C SER A 18 7.23 -4.34 28.93
N LYS A 19 7.59 -5.36 28.14
CA LYS A 19 9.00 -5.74 27.98
C LYS A 19 9.78 -4.62 27.27
N PRO A 20 11.03 -4.34 27.69
CA PRO A 20 11.78 -3.16 27.24
C PRO A 20 12.17 -3.20 25.75
N TRP A 21 12.15 -4.36 25.10
CA TRP A 21 12.39 -4.50 23.67
C TRP A 21 11.14 -4.30 22.80
N VAL A 22 9.97 -4.11 23.40
CA VAL A 22 8.71 -3.90 22.68
C VAL A 22 8.48 -2.42 22.44
N LYS A 23 8.34 -2.02 21.18
CA LYS A 23 7.91 -0.67 20.79
C LYS A 23 6.38 -0.57 20.83
N THR A 24 5.83 0.02 21.89
CA THR A 24 4.39 0.23 22.06
C THR A 24 3.94 1.58 21.50
N THR A 25 2.73 1.64 20.94
CA THR A 25 2.13 2.87 20.38
C THR A 25 0.62 2.87 20.53
N LEU A 26 0.01 4.03 20.82
CA LEU A 26 -1.44 4.24 20.78
C LEU A 26 -1.78 5.32 19.74
N ALA A 27 -2.47 4.92 18.66
CA ALA A 27 -2.89 5.82 17.59
C ALA A 27 -4.41 5.72 17.36
N PRO A 28 -5.23 6.50 18.09
CA PRO A 28 -6.68 6.47 17.94
C PRO A 28 -7.16 7.07 16.62
N GLY A 29 -8.35 6.63 16.17
CA GLY A 29 -9.00 7.20 14.99
C GLY A 29 -9.63 8.58 15.22
N SER A 30 -9.87 8.97 16.47
CA SER A 30 -10.47 10.26 16.84
C SER A 30 -10.09 10.67 18.27
N LYS A 31 -10.29 11.96 18.58
CA LYS A 31 -10.07 12.53 19.92
C LYS A 31 -10.99 11.93 20.99
N VAL A 32 -12.22 11.56 20.61
CA VAL A 32 -13.20 10.90 21.48
C VAL A 32 -12.63 9.71 22.25
N VAL A 33 -11.67 8.98 21.66
CA VAL A 33 -11.01 7.86 22.33
C VAL A 33 -10.20 8.28 23.55
N THR A 34 -9.46 9.37 23.42
CA THR A 34 -8.69 9.93 24.53
C THR A 34 -9.64 10.52 25.57
N ASP A 35 -10.71 11.21 25.15
CA ASP A 35 -11.71 11.79 26.06
C ASP A 35 -12.37 10.74 26.98
N TYR A 36 -12.79 9.58 26.45
CA TYR A 36 -13.36 8.54 27.31
C TYR A 36 -12.31 7.80 28.15
N TYR A 37 -11.03 7.75 27.73
CA TYR A 37 -9.95 7.23 28.58
C TYR A 37 -9.67 8.18 29.74
N ASP A 38 -9.64 9.49 29.49
CA ASP A 38 -9.40 10.50 30.53
C ASP A 38 -10.58 10.54 31.52
N ARG A 39 -11.81 10.53 31.02
CA ARG A 39 -13.01 10.48 31.89
C ARG A 39 -13.09 9.20 32.73
N ALA A 40 -12.60 8.08 32.21
CA ALA A 40 -12.52 6.83 32.94
C ALA A 40 -11.24 6.70 33.82
N ASP A 41 -10.37 7.72 33.83
CA ASP A 41 -9.08 7.71 34.53
C ASP A 41 -8.18 6.52 34.12
N LEU A 42 -8.20 6.19 32.82
CA LEU A 42 -7.52 5.04 32.23
C LEU A 42 -6.24 5.38 31.46
N THR A 43 -6.06 6.62 31.01
CA THR A 43 -4.92 7.05 30.19
C THR A 43 -3.58 6.74 30.85
N LYS A 44 -3.43 7.05 32.14
CA LYS A 44 -2.19 6.81 32.91
C LYS A 44 -1.71 5.36 32.90
N TYR A 45 -2.62 4.39 32.80
CA TYR A 45 -2.24 2.97 32.78
C TYR A 45 -1.74 2.54 31.40
N MET A 46 -2.28 3.12 30.33
CA MET A 46 -1.76 2.92 28.98
C MET A 46 -0.34 3.50 28.87
N GLU A 47 -0.14 4.72 29.36
CA GLU A 47 1.16 5.39 29.38
C GLU A 47 2.20 4.64 30.24
N ALA A 48 1.80 4.10 31.39
CA ALA A 48 2.66 3.28 32.25
C ALA A 48 3.17 2.00 31.55
N LEU A 49 2.43 1.46 30.57
CA LEU A 49 2.88 0.35 29.72
C LEU A 49 3.54 0.82 28.41
N GLY A 50 3.80 2.11 28.26
CA GLY A 50 4.44 2.74 27.10
C GLY A 50 3.50 3.03 25.94
N PHE A 51 2.20 2.71 26.04
CA PHE A 51 1.19 3.02 25.01
C PHE A 51 0.77 4.49 25.04
N ASN A 52 1.75 5.37 24.82
CA ASN A 52 1.56 6.80 24.72
C ASN A 52 0.77 7.16 23.46
N LEU A 53 -0.04 8.22 23.53
CA LEU A 53 -0.70 8.80 22.37
C LEU A 53 0.36 9.34 21.39
N VAL A 54 0.54 8.68 20.26
CA VAL A 54 1.51 9.08 19.23
C VAL A 54 0.90 9.95 18.13
N GLY A 55 -0.44 10.01 18.07
CA GLY A 55 -1.18 10.84 17.12
C GLY A 55 -2.53 10.27 16.75
N TYR A 56 -3.34 11.10 16.10
CA TYR A 56 -4.65 10.71 15.56
C TYR A 56 -4.54 10.46 14.05
N GLY A 57 -4.67 9.21 13.63
CA GLY A 57 -4.53 8.84 12.22
C GLY A 57 -4.07 7.40 12.03
N CYS A 58 -3.71 7.03 10.79
CA CYS A 58 -3.42 5.63 10.46
C CYS A 58 -2.14 5.09 11.11
N VAL A 59 -1.08 5.92 11.26
CA VAL A 59 0.21 5.57 11.88
C VAL A 59 0.69 4.16 11.49
N THR A 60 0.84 3.23 12.45
CA THR A 60 1.35 1.87 12.24
C THR A 60 0.50 1.05 11.25
N CYS A 61 -0.82 1.27 11.18
CA CYS A 61 -1.73 0.52 10.29
C CYS A 61 -1.39 0.69 8.80
N ILE A 62 -0.80 1.84 8.43
CA ILE A 62 -0.37 2.14 7.06
C ILE A 62 1.14 1.96 6.85
N GLY A 63 1.87 1.44 7.84
CA GLY A 63 3.32 1.30 7.81
C GLY A 63 4.10 2.53 8.28
N ASN A 64 3.42 3.59 8.73
CA ASN A 64 4.07 4.76 9.35
C ASN A 64 4.36 4.47 10.83
N SER A 65 5.07 3.37 11.08
CA SER A 65 5.43 2.90 12.43
C SER A 65 6.63 3.65 13.01
N GLY A 66 7.46 4.28 12.16
CA GLY A 66 8.74 4.87 12.54
C GLY A 66 9.81 3.81 12.86
N PRO A 67 11.09 4.20 13.01
CA PRO A 67 12.18 3.25 13.21
C PRO A 67 12.06 2.51 14.55
N LEU A 68 12.53 1.26 14.61
CA LEU A 68 12.85 0.62 15.88
C LEU A 68 14.09 1.31 16.50
N PRO A 69 14.28 1.21 17.83
CA PRO A 69 15.56 1.59 18.45
C PRO A 69 16.74 0.95 17.72
N ILE A 70 17.82 1.73 17.51
CA ILE A 70 18.97 1.33 16.68
C ILE A 70 19.55 -0.01 17.12
N GLU A 71 19.72 -0.21 18.43
CA GLU A 71 20.25 -1.45 19.00
C GLU A 71 19.36 -2.67 18.69
N ILE A 72 18.03 -2.49 18.70
CA ILE A 72 17.09 -3.56 18.38
C ILE A 72 17.13 -3.89 16.89
N SER A 73 17.04 -2.88 16.02
CA SER A 73 17.13 -3.08 14.57
C SER A 73 18.45 -3.76 14.19
N LYS A 74 19.58 -3.31 14.77
CA LYS A 74 20.89 -3.93 14.57
C LYS A 74 20.89 -5.40 14.99
N ALA A 75 20.43 -5.72 16.20
CA ALA A 75 20.38 -7.10 16.69
C ALA A 75 19.50 -8.01 15.82
N VAL A 76 18.36 -7.50 15.33
CA VAL A 76 17.47 -8.25 14.43
C VAL A 76 18.17 -8.59 13.12
N ASN A 77 18.82 -7.61 12.49
CA ASN A 77 19.45 -7.80 11.19
C ASN A 77 20.74 -8.63 11.27
N GLU A 78 21.58 -8.44 12.28
CA GLU A 78 22.85 -9.18 12.43
C GLU A 78 22.65 -10.66 12.78
N ASN A 79 21.55 -11.01 13.46
CA ASN A 79 21.26 -12.38 13.88
C ASN A 79 20.12 -13.04 13.09
N ASP A 80 19.66 -12.40 12.01
CA ASP A 80 18.56 -12.85 11.15
C ASP A 80 17.26 -13.24 11.92
N LEU A 81 16.96 -12.52 13.01
CA LEU A 81 15.87 -12.90 13.91
C LEU A 81 14.49 -12.80 13.23
N ALA A 82 13.62 -13.76 13.56
CA ALA A 82 12.22 -13.74 13.14
C ALA A 82 11.37 -12.93 14.13
N VAL A 83 11.46 -11.59 14.05
CA VAL A 83 10.67 -10.70 14.93
C VAL A 83 9.27 -10.45 14.38
N THR A 84 8.37 -10.10 15.30
CA THR A 84 6.94 -9.96 15.04
C THR A 84 6.41 -8.56 15.36
N ALA A 85 5.35 -8.15 14.68
CA ALA A 85 4.50 -7.03 15.11
C ALA A 85 3.09 -7.55 15.40
N VAL A 86 2.51 -7.10 16.50
CA VAL A 86 1.11 -7.36 16.86
C VAL A 86 0.36 -6.04 16.80
N LEU A 87 -0.72 -5.99 16.02
CA LEU A 87 -1.47 -4.75 15.81
C LEU A 87 -2.98 -4.98 15.75
N SER A 88 -3.73 -4.00 16.23
CA SER A 88 -5.19 -3.91 16.10
C SER A 88 -5.64 -3.25 14.80
N GLY A 89 -4.88 -3.49 13.73
CA GLY A 89 -5.17 -3.05 12.37
C GLY A 89 -6.03 -4.06 11.60
N ASN A 90 -6.00 -3.96 10.27
CA ASN A 90 -6.78 -4.83 9.38
C ASN A 90 -5.94 -5.52 8.28
N ARG A 91 -4.64 -5.26 8.22
CA ARG A 91 -3.73 -5.80 7.20
C ARG A 91 -2.35 -6.07 7.79
N ASN A 92 -1.79 -7.21 7.41
CA ASN A 92 -0.55 -7.75 7.97
C ASN A 92 0.38 -8.34 6.89
N PHE A 93 0.30 -7.81 5.66
CA PHE A 93 1.20 -8.20 4.57
C PHE A 93 2.67 -8.00 4.96
N GLU A 94 3.54 -8.84 4.41
CA GLU A 94 4.99 -8.76 4.63
C GLU A 94 5.54 -7.38 4.22
N GLY A 95 6.48 -6.85 5.01
CA GLY A 95 7.13 -5.56 4.74
C GLY A 95 6.23 -4.33 4.88
N ARG A 96 4.95 -4.49 5.24
CA ARG A 96 4.00 -3.36 5.39
C ARG A 96 4.23 -2.55 6.66
N ILE A 97 4.45 -3.22 7.79
CA ILE A 97 4.42 -2.57 9.11
C ILE A 97 5.76 -1.94 9.46
N SER A 98 6.84 -2.68 9.29
CA SER A 98 8.22 -2.24 9.55
C SER A 98 9.16 -3.04 8.65
N PRO A 99 10.25 -2.44 8.13
CA PRO A 99 11.26 -3.18 7.37
C PRO A 99 11.99 -4.25 8.19
N ASP A 100 12.08 -4.08 9.51
CA ASP A 100 12.74 -5.04 10.42
C ASP A 100 11.85 -6.25 10.77
N VAL A 101 10.55 -6.23 10.41
CA VAL A 101 9.57 -7.23 10.86
C VAL A 101 9.19 -8.19 9.74
N LYS A 102 9.41 -9.49 9.99
CA LYS A 102 9.06 -10.58 9.05
C LYS A 102 7.60 -11.04 9.18
N MET A 103 7.06 -11.03 10.40
CA MET A 103 5.73 -11.58 10.69
C MET A 103 4.83 -10.55 11.38
N ASN A 104 3.57 -10.44 10.94
CA ASN A 104 2.63 -9.45 11.45
C ASN A 104 1.32 -10.17 11.84
N TYR A 105 0.83 -9.93 13.06
CA TYR A 105 -0.37 -10.57 13.60
C TYR A 105 -1.45 -9.53 13.89
N LEU A 106 -2.64 -9.74 13.34
CA LEU A 106 -3.81 -8.94 13.67
C LEU A 106 -4.44 -9.50 14.94
N ALA A 107 -4.63 -8.64 15.94
CA ALA A 107 -5.19 -9.02 17.22
C ALA A 107 -6.14 -7.94 17.76
N SER A 108 -6.99 -8.31 18.71
CA SER A 108 -7.82 -7.33 19.41
C SER A 108 -6.94 -6.37 20.23
N PRO A 109 -7.37 -5.12 20.49
CA PRO A 109 -6.59 -4.19 21.30
C PRO A 109 -6.11 -4.74 22.67
N PRO A 110 -6.91 -5.51 23.44
CA PRO A 110 -6.42 -6.13 24.68
C PRO A 110 -5.30 -7.14 24.45
N LEU A 111 -5.36 -7.94 23.38
CA LEU A 111 -4.28 -8.88 23.04
C LEU A 111 -2.99 -8.17 22.64
N VAL A 112 -3.07 -7.00 21.99
CA VAL A 112 -1.88 -6.18 21.72
C VAL A 112 -1.17 -5.79 23.03
N VAL A 113 -1.94 -5.42 24.07
CA VAL A 113 -1.38 -5.12 25.39
C VAL A 113 -0.82 -6.39 26.04
N ALA A 114 -1.54 -7.52 25.98
CA ALA A 114 -1.07 -8.80 26.53
C ALA A 114 0.27 -9.24 25.91
N TYR A 115 0.42 -9.16 24.59
CA TYR A 115 1.68 -9.48 23.91
C TYR A 115 2.79 -8.47 24.20
N ALA A 116 2.48 -7.21 24.52
CA ALA A 116 3.49 -6.26 24.98
C ALA A 116 4.00 -6.59 26.40
N LEU A 117 3.16 -7.18 27.25
CA LEU A 117 3.55 -7.70 28.57
C LEU A 117 4.38 -8.98 28.45
N ALA A 118 3.97 -9.91 27.58
CA ALA A 118 4.71 -11.15 27.32
C ALA A 118 6.06 -10.88 26.62
N GLY A 119 6.06 -9.97 25.62
CA GLY A 119 7.22 -9.61 24.81
C GLY A 119 7.61 -10.64 23.76
N THR A 120 6.81 -11.68 23.55
CA THR A 120 7.02 -12.73 22.55
C THR A 120 5.67 -13.29 22.09
N MET A 121 5.61 -13.79 20.85
CA MET A 121 4.47 -14.57 20.33
C MET A 121 4.55 -16.04 20.75
N ASP A 122 5.72 -16.50 21.18
CA ASP A 122 5.95 -17.83 21.73
C ASP A 122 5.63 -17.82 23.24
N HIS A 123 4.35 -17.72 23.54
CA HIS A 123 3.82 -17.61 24.90
C HIS A 123 2.45 -18.28 24.99
N ASP A 124 2.29 -19.20 25.93
CA ASP A 124 1.03 -19.85 26.21
C ASP A 124 0.27 -19.08 27.30
N PHE A 125 -0.68 -18.23 26.92
CA PHE A 125 -1.45 -17.42 27.88
C PHE A 125 -2.29 -18.23 28.88
N GLU A 126 -2.50 -19.53 28.68
CA GLU A 126 -3.19 -20.39 29.64
C GLU A 126 -2.28 -20.78 30.81
N ASN A 127 -1.00 -21.04 30.51
CA ASN A 127 -0.06 -21.67 31.44
C ASN A 127 1.12 -20.78 31.84
N ASP A 128 1.56 -19.90 30.95
CA ASP A 128 2.74 -19.06 31.16
C ASP A 128 2.39 -17.76 31.88
N SER A 129 3.27 -17.35 32.79
CA SER A 129 3.13 -16.09 33.52
C SER A 129 3.59 -14.88 32.70
N LEU A 130 2.85 -13.77 32.81
CA LEU A 130 3.21 -12.47 32.27
C LEU A 130 4.27 -11.74 33.13
N GLY A 131 4.57 -12.28 34.31
CA GLY A 131 5.46 -11.72 35.31
C GLY A 131 4.87 -11.93 36.71
N ASN A 132 5.65 -11.56 37.72
CA ASN A 132 5.23 -11.69 39.11
C ASN A 132 4.58 -10.40 39.59
N ASP A 133 3.60 -10.53 40.50
CA ASP A 133 3.05 -9.38 41.21
C ASP A 133 4.00 -8.85 42.29
N LYS A 134 3.56 -7.81 43.00
CA LYS A 134 4.34 -7.17 44.07
C LYS A 134 4.68 -8.11 45.23
N ASP A 135 3.93 -9.19 45.40
CA ASP A 135 4.13 -10.21 46.43
C ASP A 135 4.92 -11.42 45.90
N GLY A 136 5.32 -11.40 44.63
CA GLY A 136 6.09 -12.46 43.98
C GLY A 136 5.25 -13.57 43.34
N ASN A 137 3.92 -13.47 43.33
CA ASN A 137 3.06 -14.49 42.76
C ASN A 137 3.00 -14.37 41.23
N PRO A 138 2.98 -15.50 40.48
CA PRO A 138 2.83 -15.44 39.03
C PRO A 138 1.47 -14.85 38.64
N VAL A 139 1.47 -13.91 37.70
CA VAL A 139 0.27 -13.33 37.11
C VAL A 139 0.04 -13.97 35.75
N LEU A 140 -1.12 -14.60 35.58
CA LEU A 140 -1.57 -15.17 34.30
C LEU A 140 -2.50 -14.18 33.59
N LEU A 141 -2.72 -14.38 32.28
CA LEU A 141 -3.61 -13.50 31.50
C LEU A 141 -5.03 -13.44 32.10
N LYS A 142 -5.55 -14.59 32.54
CA LYS A 142 -6.88 -14.69 33.16
C LYS A 142 -7.06 -13.82 34.41
N ASP A 143 -5.96 -13.51 35.12
CA ASP A 143 -6.01 -12.71 36.35
C ASP A 143 -6.18 -11.21 36.07
N ILE A 144 -5.87 -10.78 34.83
CA ILE A 144 -5.92 -9.38 34.40
C ILE A 144 -6.87 -9.14 33.23
N TRP A 145 -7.51 -10.18 32.69
CA TRP A 145 -8.45 -10.05 31.59
C TRP A 145 -9.76 -9.41 32.08
N PRO A 146 -10.21 -8.28 31.49
CA PRO A 146 -11.44 -7.64 31.92
C PRO A 146 -12.67 -8.41 31.46
N SER A 147 -13.66 -8.53 32.34
CA SER A 147 -14.95 -9.13 32.00
C SER A 147 -15.77 -8.20 31.09
N ALA A 148 -16.76 -8.78 30.39
CA ALA A 148 -17.69 -8.00 29.58
C ALA A 148 -18.46 -6.97 30.42
N GLN A 149 -18.80 -7.31 31.68
CA GLN A 149 -19.51 -6.46 32.61
C GLN A 149 -18.65 -5.27 33.08
N GLU A 150 -17.36 -5.49 33.35
CA GLU A 150 -16.42 -4.41 33.68
C GLU A 150 -16.26 -3.44 32.49
N ILE A 151 -16.13 -3.97 31.27
CA ILE A 151 -16.03 -3.15 30.06
C ILE A 151 -17.30 -2.32 29.87
N GLN A 152 -18.48 -2.94 29.98
CA GLN A 152 -19.76 -2.27 29.79
C GLN A 152 -19.99 -1.16 30.84
N SER A 153 -19.65 -1.44 32.10
CA SER A 153 -19.80 -0.46 33.19
C SER A 153 -18.96 0.80 32.96
N VAL A 154 -17.76 0.66 32.39
CA VAL A 154 -16.93 1.80 32.01
C VAL A 154 -17.51 2.51 30.79
N ILE A 155 -17.99 1.78 29.79
CA ILE A 155 -18.65 2.39 28.61
C ILE A 155 -19.83 3.27 29.05
N ASP A 156 -20.71 2.75 29.90
CA ASP A 156 -21.93 3.45 30.33
C ASP A 156 -21.63 4.71 31.16
N SER A 157 -20.53 4.70 31.93
CA SER A 157 -20.14 5.83 32.77
C SER A 157 -19.27 6.88 32.05
N SER A 158 -18.54 6.47 31.01
CA SER A 158 -17.53 7.31 30.35
C SER A 158 -17.90 7.77 28.95
N ILE A 159 -18.80 7.09 28.23
CA ILE A 159 -19.13 7.46 26.84
C ILE A 159 -20.49 8.15 26.81
N SER A 160 -20.54 9.34 26.21
CA SER A 160 -21.78 10.12 26.08
C SER A 160 -21.89 10.81 24.73
N SER A 161 -23.12 11.06 24.27
CA SER A 161 -23.38 11.74 22.99
C SER A 161 -22.83 13.17 22.95
N GLU A 162 -22.71 13.82 24.10
CA GLU A 162 -22.15 15.16 24.25
C GLU A 162 -20.69 15.23 23.82
N MET A 163 -19.89 14.20 24.11
CA MET A 163 -18.49 14.13 23.68
C MET A 163 -18.36 14.19 22.16
N PHE A 164 -19.18 13.41 21.46
CA PHE A 164 -19.18 13.43 20.00
C PHE A 164 -19.61 14.80 19.46
N LYS A 165 -20.63 15.43 20.05
CA LYS A 165 -21.05 16.78 19.62
C LYS A 165 -19.94 17.80 19.82
N LYS A 166 -19.26 17.77 20.97
CA LYS A 166 -18.15 18.68 21.31
C LYS A 166 -16.96 18.49 20.38
N ASP A 167 -16.48 17.27 20.20
CA ASP A 167 -15.26 16.99 19.45
C ASP A 167 -15.42 17.22 17.95
N TYR A 168 -16.58 16.87 17.38
CA TYR A 168 -16.84 17.06 15.96
C TYR A 168 -17.21 18.50 15.60
N ALA A 169 -17.63 19.33 16.56
CA ALA A 169 -17.94 20.74 16.30
C ALA A 169 -16.73 21.55 15.79
N THR A 170 -15.51 21.13 16.13
CA THR A 170 -14.27 21.86 15.82
C THR A 170 -13.31 21.07 14.92
N VAL A 171 -13.77 19.97 14.31
CA VAL A 171 -12.91 19.06 13.53
C VAL A 171 -12.21 19.74 12.35
N PHE A 172 -12.81 20.78 11.78
CA PHE A 172 -12.27 21.54 10.65
C PHE A 172 -11.51 22.80 11.05
N ASP A 173 -11.55 23.20 12.33
CA ASP A 173 -10.89 24.42 12.77
C ASP A 173 -9.37 24.32 12.58
N GLY A 174 -8.81 23.15 12.88
CA GLY A 174 -7.36 22.94 12.93
C GLY A 174 -6.68 23.72 14.05
N ASP A 175 -5.40 23.46 14.26
CA ASP A 175 -4.59 24.20 15.23
C ASP A 175 -4.03 25.51 14.63
N HIS A 176 -3.25 26.25 15.41
CA HIS A 176 -2.58 27.47 14.93
C HIS A 176 -1.74 27.20 13.67
N ARG A 177 -1.05 26.05 13.59
CA ARG A 177 -0.19 25.72 12.44
C ARG A 177 -1.04 25.57 11.18
N TRP A 178 -2.17 24.88 11.26
CA TRP A 178 -3.12 24.75 10.14
C TRP A 178 -3.66 26.12 9.69
N LYS A 179 -4.13 26.94 10.63
CA LYS A 179 -4.69 28.26 10.33
C LYS A 179 -3.66 29.27 9.80
N SER A 180 -2.38 29.07 10.13
CA SER A 180 -1.27 29.93 9.69
C SER A 180 -0.72 29.60 8.31
N LEU A 181 -1.22 28.55 7.63
CA LEU A 181 -0.78 28.22 6.28
C LEU A 181 -1.29 29.27 5.29
N ASP A 182 -0.36 29.89 4.56
CA ASP A 182 -0.70 30.76 3.44
C ASP A 182 -1.50 29.98 2.39
N THR A 183 -2.69 30.48 2.06
CA THR A 183 -3.59 29.85 1.09
C THR A 183 -3.72 30.75 -0.15
N PRO A 184 -3.16 30.35 -1.30
CA PRO A 184 -3.22 31.17 -2.51
C PRO A 184 -4.68 31.33 -2.98
N THR A 185 -5.01 32.52 -3.49
CA THR A 185 -6.34 32.83 -4.03
C THR A 185 -6.40 32.53 -5.51
N GLY A 186 -7.42 31.82 -5.99
CA GLY A 186 -7.62 31.58 -7.42
C GLY A 186 -8.41 30.30 -7.72
N LYS A 187 -8.71 30.08 -9.01
CA LYS A 187 -9.39 28.86 -9.49
C LYS A 187 -8.43 27.81 -10.07
N THR A 188 -7.17 28.18 -10.31
CA THR A 188 -6.15 27.34 -10.93
C THR A 188 -4.95 27.19 -10.00
N PHE A 189 -4.37 25.99 -9.97
CA PHE A 189 -3.18 25.72 -9.18
C PHE A 189 -1.92 26.22 -9.90
N GLU A 190 -1.12 27.05 -9.22
CA GLU A 190 0.17 27.50 -9.72
C GLU A 190 1.23 26.43 -9.45
N TRP A 191 1.77 25.84 -10.52
CA TRP A 191 2.75 24.78 -10.40
C TRP A 191 4.16 25.35 -10.18
N ASP A 192 4.74 25.07 -9.01
CA ASP A 192 6.16 25.33 -8.78
C ASP A 192 7.02 24.20 -9.39
N PRO A 193 7.86 24.48 -10.40
CA PRO A 193 8.70 23.46 -11.03
C PRO A 193 9.73 22.84 -10.07
N LYS A 194 10.09 23.53 -8.97
CA LYS A 194 11.02 23.05 -7.94
C LYS A 194 10.35 22.18 -6.87
N SER A 195 9.03 22.14 -6.84
CA SER A 195 8.32 21.35 -5.84
C SER A 195 8.62 19.86 -6.01
N THR A 196 9.11 19.25 -4.94
CA THR A 196 9.34 17.80 -4.87
C THR A 196 8.13 17.04 -4.31
N TYR A 197 7.04 17.75 -3.97
CA TYR A 197 5.81 17.18 -3.42
C TYR A 197 4.63 17.21 -4.39
N VAL A 198 4.48 18.29 -5.17
CA VAL A 198 3.34 18.52 -6.06
C VAL A 198 3.86 18.94 -7.43
N ARG A 199 3.71 18.09 -8.45
CA ARG A 199 4.15 18.36 -9.83
C ARG A 199 3.03 18.13 -10.82
N LYS A 200 2.97 18.95 -11.87
CA LYS A 200 1.95 18.87 -12.92
C LYS A 200 2.08 17.52 -13.63
N PRO A 201 1.08 16.62 -13.54
CA PRO A 201 1.20 15.31 -14.14
C PRO A 201 1.00 15.35 -15.66
N PRO A 202 1.61 14.41 -16.42
CA PRO A 202 1.59 14.44 -17.88
C PRO A 202 0.32 13.86 -18.51
N TYR A 203 -0.73 13.55 -17.73
CA TYR A 203 -1.90 12.79 -18.19
C TYR A 203 -2.65 13.39 -19.38
N PHE A 204 -2.53 14.70 -19.59
CA PHE A 204 -3.23 15.46 -20.63
C PHE A 204 -2.28 16.05 -21.68
N GLU A 205 -0.97 15.77 -21.59
CA GLU A 205 0.00 16.30 -22.55
C GLU A 205 -0.24 15.73 -23.94
N GLY A 206 -0.36 16.63 -24.94
CA GLY A 206 -0.65 16.24 -26.32
C GLY A 206 -2.02 15.57 -26.53
N MET A 207 -2.94 15.65 -25.56
CA MET A 207 -4.26 15.03 -25.65
C MET A 207 -5.09 15.69 -26.77
N PRO A 208 -5.50 14.95 -27.81
CA PRO A 208 -6.38 15.47 -28.86
C PRO A 208 -7.79 15.73 -28.32
N ALA A 209 -8.49 16.68 -28.97
CA ALA A 209 -9.87 17.02 -28.63
C ALA A 209 -10.79 15.78 -28.68
N GLU A 210 -10.75 15.06 -29.80
CA GLU A 210 -11.47 13.79 -29.97
C GLU A 210 -10.61 12.58 -29.59
N PRO A 211 -11.21 11.49 -29.09
CA PRO A 211 -10.48 10.25 -28.82
C PRO A 211 -9.86 9.68 -30.11
N LYS A 212 -8.62 9.19 -30.00
CA LYS A 212 -8.03 8.39 -31.08
C LYS A 212 -8.70 7.01 -31.10
N PRO A 213 -8.90 6.39 -32.28
CA PRO A 213 -9.40 5.03 -32.35
C PRO A 213 -8.52 4.07 -31.54
N VAL A 214 -9.17 3.11 -30.89
CA VAL A 214 -8.48 2.01 -30.19
C VAL A 214 -7.75 1.17 -31.23
N THR A 215 -6.47 0.88 -30.96
CA THR A 215 -5.65 0.01 -31.80
C THR A 215 -5.34 -1.30 -31.11
N ASP A 216 -5.04 -2.32 -31.90
CA ASP A 216 -4.36 -3.51 -31.40
C ASP A 216 -2.98 -3.15 -30.83
N ILE A 217 -2.45 -4.03 -29.98
CA ILE A 217 -1.12 -3.88 -29.39
C ILE A 217 -0.19 -4.81 -30.17
N THR A 218 0.90 -4.29 -30.71
CA THR A 218 1.87 -5.08 -31.48
C THR A 218 3.28 -4.79 -31.00
N GLY A 219 4.17 -5.78 -31.10
CA GLY A 219 5.58 -5.59 -30.78
C GLY A 219 5.88 -5.35 -29.30
N ALA A 220 4.95 -5.64 -28.39
CA ALA A 220 5.12 -5.33 -26.98
C ALA A 220 6.09 -6.30 -26.28
N ARG A 221 6.72 -5.86 -25.19
CA ARG A 221 7.66 -6.65 -24.38
C ARG A 221 7.14 -6.83 -22.96
N VAL A 222 7.55 -7.91 -22.30
CA VAL A 222 7.17 -8.16 -20.90
C VAL A 222 8.06 -7.32 -19.98
N LEU A 223 7.45 -6.46 -19.17
CA LEU A 223 8.15 -5.70 -18.14
C LEU A 223 8.36 -6.54 -16.87
N ALA A 224 7.40 -7.39 -16.52
CA ALA A 224 7.48 -8.26 -15.36
C ALA A 224 6.57 -9.50 -15.54
N ILE A 225 7.03 -10.62 -15.00
CA ILE A 225 6.21 -11.81 -14.77
C ILE A 225 6.06 -11.95 -13.26
N LEU A 226 4.83 -11.88 -12.76
CA LEU A 226 4.55 -11.83 -11.33
C LEU A 226 3.73 -13.06 -10.93
N GLY A 227 3.92 -13.51 -9.69
CA GLY A 227 3.18 -14.65 -9.13
C GLY A 227 1.76 -14.29 -8.68
N ASP A 228 1.24 -15.11 -7.78
CA ASP A 228 -0.08 -14.93 -7.16
C ASP A 228 -0.08 -13.82 -6.08
N SER A 229 -1.27 -13.29 -5.80
CA SER A 229 -1.60 -12.36 -4.70
C SER A 229 -0.68 -11.13 -4.63
N VAL A 230 -0.25 -10.61 -5.78
CA VAL A 230 0.50 -9.35 -5.88
C VAL A 230 -0.39 -8.19 -5.43
N THR A 231 -0.20 -7.75 -4.20
CA THR A 231 -0.91 -6.60 -3.64
C THR A 231 -0.55 -5.27 -4.31
N THR A 232 -1.43 -4.27 -4.17
CA THR A 232 -1.16 -2.86 -4.54
C THR A 232 -0.02 -2.23 -3.74
N ASP A 233 0.38 -2.78 -2.59
CA ASP A 233 1.60 -2.36 -1.87
C ASP A 233 2.88 -2.88 -2.56
N HIS A 234 2.81 -3.97 -3.32
CA HIS A 234 3.90 -4.39 -4.20
C HIS A 234 4.00 -3.49 -5.44
N ILE A 235 2.85 -3.15 -6.04
CA ILE A 235 2.75 -2.32 -7.26
C ILE A 235 3.06 -0.85 -6.98
N SER A 236 2.57 -0.30 -5.88
CA SER A 236 2.73 1.10 -5.48
C SER A 236 2.94 1.18 -3.96
N PRO A 237 4.17 0.91 -3.47
CA PRO A 237 4.49 1.06 -2.05
C PRO A 237 4.18 2.48 -1.56
N ALA A 238 3.92 2.61 -0.25
CA ALA A 238 3.71 3.91 0.40
C ALA A 238 4.68 4.21 1.53
N GLY A 239 5.50 3.25 1.92
CA GLY A 239 6.47 3.38 3.01
C GLY A 239 7.74 4.12 2.58
N ASN A 240 8.83 3.79 3.24
CA ASN A 240 10.13 4.45 3.08
C ASN A 240 10.69 4.34 1.65
N ILE A 241 11.40 5.38 1.24
CA ILE A 241 12.12 5.44 -0.04
C ILE A 241 13.59 5.11 0.25
N LYS A 242 14.13 4.04 -0.37
CA LYS A 242 15.55 3.70 -0.26
C LYS A 242 16.40 4.68 -1.05
N ALA A 243 17.56 5.07 -0.50
CA ALA A 243 18.45 6.05 -1.14
C ALA A 243 19.03 5.58 -2.49
N ASP A 244 19.34 4.29 -2.60
CA ASP A 244 19.85 3.67 -3.82
C ASP A 244 18.77 3.37 -4.88
N SER A 245 17.48 3.54 -4.55
CA SER A 245 16.38 3.36 -5.49
C SER A 245 16.31 4.50 -6.53
N PRO A 246 15.66 4.29 -7.69
CA PRO A 246 15.47 5.36 -8.67
C PRO A 246 14.82 6.62 -8.07
N ALA A 247 13.82 6.47 -7.20
CA ALA A 247 13.16 7.58 -6.53
C ALA A 247 14.08 8.32 -5.54
N GLY A 248 14.92 7.58 -4.80
CA GLY A 248 15.92 8.15 -3.89
C GLY A 248 16.93 8.99 -4.66
N LYS A 249 17.53 8.44 -5.73
CA LYS A 249 18.46 9.16 -6.61
C LYS A 249 17.83 10.42 -7.22
N TYR A 250 16.56 10.35 -7.63
CA TYR A 250 15.84 11.53 -8.14
C TYR A 250 15.68 12.61 -7.06
N LEU A 251 15.35 12.24 -5.83
CA LEU A 251 15.21 13.19 -4.72
C LEU A 251 16.55 13.85 -4.35
N GLU A 252 17.64 13.07 -4.27
CA GLU A 252 18.99 13.60 -4.03
C GLU A 252 19.42 14.56 -5.13
N ALA A 253 19.20 14.19 -6.40
CA ALA A 253 19.50 15.04 -7.56
C ALA A 253 18.69 16.36 -7.57
N ASN A 254 17.55 16.41 -6.87
CA ASN A 254 16.73 17.60 -6.68
C ASN A 254 16.97 18.28 -5.31
N GLY A 255 18.08 17.99 -4.64
CA GLY A 255 18.51 18.66 -3.42
C GLY A 255 17.73 18.29 -2.16
N VAL A 256 17.08 17.13 -2.14
CA VAL A 256 16.39 16.62 -0.94
C VAL A 256 17.33 15.73 -0.16
N ASP A 257 17.56 16.06 1.11
CA ASP A 257 18.34 15.23 2.02
C ASP A 257 17.63 13.91 2.33
N ARG A 258 18.39 12.83 2.59
CA ARG A 258 17.84 11.49 2.88
C ARG A 258 16.81 11.47 4.01
N LYS A 259 17.04 12.24 5.08
CA LYS A 259 16.11 12.37 6.22
C LYS A 259 14.77 12.98 5.80
N ASP A 260 14.75 13.74 4.70
CA ASP A 260 13.60 14.49 4.19
C ASP A 260 12.95 13.81 2.97
N PHE A 261 13.40 12.61 2.57
CA PHE A 261 12.73 11.83 1.52
C PHE A 261 11.26 11.59 1.86
N ASN A 262 10.96 11.43 3.16
CA ASN A 262 9.64 11.07 3.66
C ASN A 262 9.22 9.70 3.07
N SER A 263 7.93 9.47 2.86
CA SER A 263 7.40 8.21 2.34
C SER A 263 6.85 8.35 0.92
N TYR A 264 6.77 7.25 0.16
CA TYR A 264 6.09 7.25 -1.13
C TYR A 264 4.64 7.76 -1.01
N GLY A 265 3.96 7.45 0.11
CA GLY A 265 2.61 7.95 0.38
C GLY A 265 2.53 9.49 0.42
N SER A 266 3.54 10.15 0.99
CA SER A 266 3.63 11.61 1.04
C SER A 266 3.96 12.25 -0.32
N ARG A 267 4.56 11.48 -1.24
CA ARG A 267 5.04 11.96 -2.55
C ARG A 267 4.02 11.78 -3.67
N ARG A 268 2.78 11.40 -3.37
CA ARG A 268 1.71 11.13 -4.36
C ARG A 268 1.32 12.30 -5.25
N GLY A 269 1.60 13.53 -4.83
CA GLY A 269 1.41 14.71 -5.69
C GLY A 269 2.51 14.87 -6.75
N ASN A 270 3.59 14.09 -6.66
CA ASN A 270 4.73 14.17 -7.55
C ASN A 270 4.87 12.87 -8.37
N HIS A 271 4.42 12.93 -9.62
CA HIS A 271 4.45 11.78 -10.51
C HIS A 271 5.88 11.25 -10.78
N GLU A 272 6.90 12.10 -10.76
CA GLU A 272 8.29 11.67 -10.99
C GLU A 272 8.78 10.68 -9.92
N VAL A 273 8.42 10.94 -8.66
CA VAL A 273 8.74 10.04 -7.56
C VAL A 273 7.89 8.77 -7.63
N MET A 274 6.61 8.91 -7.94
CA MET A 274 5.68 7.79 -7.92
C MET A 274 5.88 6.82 -9.08
N ILE A 275 6.24 7.28 -10.28
CA ILE A 275 6.61 6.41 -11.41
C ILE A 275 7.85 5.59 -11.04
N ARG A 276 8.88 6.24 -10.48
CA ARG A 276 10.09 5.58 -9.98
C ARG A 276 9.84 4.64 -8.80
N GLY A 277 8.77 4.89 -8.04
CA GLY A 277 8.30 4.04 -6.96
C GLY A 277 7.38 2.90 -7.40
N THR A 278 6.98 2.85 -8.67
CA THR A 278 6.07 1.81 -9.16
C THR A 278 6.84 0.50 -9.29
N PHE A 279 6.31 -0.57 -8.69
CA PHE A 279 6.99 -1.85 -8.49
C PHE A 279 8.30 -1.72 -7.69
N ALA A 280 8.42 -0.72 -6.82
CA ALA A 280 9.60 -0.49 -5.99
C ALA A 280 9.56 -1.15 -4.61
N ASN A 281 8.61 -2.05 -4.38
CA ASN A 281 8.54 -2.78 -3.12
C ASN A 281 9.73 -3.75 -3.02
N ILE A 282 10.39 -3.76 -1.86
CA ILE A 282 11.60 -4.55 -1.59
C ILE A 282 11.36 -6.06 -1.61
N ARG A 283 10.10 -6.51 -1.48
CA ARG A 283 9.67 -7.92 -1.50
C ARG A 283 9.01 -8.33 -2.82
N LEU A 284 8.99 -7.46 -3.82
CA LEU A 284 8.46 -7.83 -5.12
C LEU A 284 9.30 -8.96 -5.71
N LYS A 285 8.64 -10.05 -6.13
CA LYS A 285 9.26 -11.19 -6.80
C LYS A 285 8.88 -11.16 -8.28
N ASN A 286 9.86 -10.86 -9.12
CA ASN A 286 9.71 -10.89 -10.57
C ASN A 286 10.31 -12.19 -11.11
N LEU A 287 9.48 -13.06 -11.67
CA LEU A 287 9.85 -14.40 -12.16
C LEU A 287 10.74 -14.37 -13.42
N LEU A 288 11.02 -13.19 -13.98
CA LEU A 288 12.08 -13.01 -14.97
C LEU A 288 13.50 -13.20 -14.38
N LEU A 289 13.62 -13.05 -13.05
CA LEU A 289 14.86 -13.14 -12.29
C LEU A 289 14.82 -14.35 -11.37
N ASP A 290 15.99 -14.91 -11.08
CA ASP A 290 16.13 -16.06 -10.18
C ASP A 290 16.62 -15.60 -8.80
N GLY A 291 15.81 -15.83 -7.77
CA GLY A 291 16.15 -15.48 -6.38
C GLY A 291 16.27 -13.99 -6.05
N VAL A 292 15.92 -13.08 -6.97
CA VAL A 292 16.02 -11.63 -6.75
C VAL A 292 14.69 -11.05 -6.27
N GLU A 293 14.70 -10.42 -5.09
CA GLU A 293 13.60 -9.59 -4.59
C GLU A 293 13.89 -8.10 -4.84
N GLY A 294 12.82 -7.34 -5.08
CA GLY A 294 12.88 -5.88 -5.20
C GLY A 294 12.46 -5.35 -6.56
N SER A 295 12.88 -4.12 -6.86
CA SER A 295 12.43 -3.36 -8.03
C SER A 295 13.18 -3.70 -9.32
N PHE A 296 13.41 -4.98 -9.58
CA PHE A 296 14.29 -5.42 -10.66
C PHE A 296 13.55 -6.18 -11.76
N THR A 297 14.08 -6.10 -12.97
CA THR A 297 13.62 -6.84 -14.15
C THR A 297 14.76 -7.07 -15.14
N LYS A 298 14.47 -7.73 -16.27
CA LYS A 298 15.37 -7.86 -17.42
C LYS A 298 15.00 -6.86 -18.50
N ASN A 299 16.01 -6.18 -19.06
CA ASN A 299 15.85 -5.33 -20.22
C ASN A 299 16.26 -6.07 -21.50
N PHE A 300 15.29 -6.54 -22.28
CA PHE A 300 15.54 -7.28 -23.53
C PHE A 300 16.01 -6.40 -24.69
N LEU A 301 16.04 -5.06 -24.55
CA LEU A 301 16.76 -4.20 -25.49
C LEU A 301 18.27 -4.20 -25.25
N ALA A 302 18.70 -4.68 -24.08
CA ALA A 302 20.10 -4.83 -23.66
C ALA A 302 20.39 -6.30 -23.35
N ASP A 303 20.01 -7.20 -24.27
CA ASP A 303 20.27 -8.65 -24.19
C ASP A 303 19.79 -9.33 -22.89
N GLY A 304 18.78 -8.76 -22.23
CA GLY A 304 18.20 -9.30 -21.00
C GLY A 304 18.98 -8.92 -19.73
N GLU A 305 19.84 -7.90 -19.78
CA GLU A 305 20.56 -7.39 -18.61
C GLU A 305 19.59 -7.03 -17.47
N GLN A 306 19.96 -7.38 -16.24
CA GLN A 306 19.18 -7.01 -15.06
C GLN A 306 19.31 -5.51 -14.78
N THR A 307 18.18 -4.83 -14.65
CA THR A 307 18.12 -3.41 -14.29
C THR A 307 16.90 -3.12 -13.42
N THR A 308 16.70 -1.88 -13.00
CA THR A 308 15.49 -1.49 -12.27
C THR A 308 14.28 -1.47 -13.21
N ILE A 309 13.08 -1.74 -12.68
CA ILE A 309 11.85 -1.68 -13.47
C ILE A 309 11.66 -0.31 -14.11
N TYR A 310 11.98 0.77 -13.39
CA TYR A 310 11.92 2.12 -13.92
C TYR A 310 12.90 2.33 -15.08
N ASP A 311 14.17 1.97 -14.92
CA ASP A 311 15.18 2.19 -15.96
C ASP A 311 14.90 1.36 -17.22
N ALA A 312 14.43 0.11 -17.06
CA ALA A 312 13.93 -0.69 -18.18
C ALA A 312 12.77 0.02 -18.90
N SER A 313 11.79 0.52 -18.15
CA SER A 313 10.64 1.23 -18.72
C SER A 313 11.05 2.47 -19.52
N VAL A 314 12.02 3.24 -19.03
CA VAL A 314 12.57 4.40 -19.74
C VAL A 314 13.23 3.99 -21.06
N ALA A 315 14.03 2.92 -21.05
CA ALA A 315 14.67 2.40 -22.26
C ALA A 315 13.63 1.96 -23.31
N TYR A 316 12.60 1.23 -22.91
CA TYR A 316 11.52 0.80 -23.82
C TYR A 316 10.71 1.98 -24.38
N GLN A 317 10.39 2.98 -23.56
CA GLN A 317 9.71 4.18 -24.03
C GLN A 317 10.55 4.96 -25.05
N ALA A 318 11.86 5.09 -24.82
CA ALA A 318 12.77 5.73 -25.77
C ALA A 318 12.83 4.97 -27.11
N ALA A 319 12.69 3.64 -27.08
CA ALA A 319 12.62 2.79 -28.28
C ALA A 319 11.21 2.73 -28.92
N GLY A 320 10.19 3.37 -28.33
CA GLY A 320 8.80 3.31 -28.82
C GLY A 320 8.15 1.93 -28.66
N VAL A 321 8.64 1.10 -27.73
CA VAL A 321 8.16 -0.26 -27.48
C VAL A 321 7.16 -0.27 -26.33
N GLY A 322 5.94 -0.75 -26.59
CA GLY A 322 4.93 -0.92 -25.54
C GLY A 322 5.27 -2.06 -24.59
N LEU A 323 4.82 -1.95 -23.34
CA LEU A 323 5.07 -2.99 -22.32
C LEU A 323 3.79 -3.72 -21.92
N ILE A 324 3.96 -4.95 -21.43
CA ILE A 324 2.90 -5.71 -20.77
C ILE A 324 3.39 -6.30 -19.44
N ILE A 325 2.44 -6.70 -18.58
CA ILE A 325 2.71 -7.48 -17.37
C ILE A 325 1.99 -8.81 -17.47
N LEU A 326 2.67 -9.89 -17.08
CA LEU A 326 2.04 -11.19 -16.83
C LEU A 326 1.92 -11.37 -15.32
N ALA A 327 0.79 -11.87 -14.84
CA ALA A 327 0.54 -12.06 -13.40
C ALA A 327 -0.23 -13.34 -13.10
N GLY A 328 -0.10 -13.84 -11.87
CA GLY A 328 -0.91 -14.93 -11.35
C GLY A 328 -2.31 -14.49 -10.92
N LYS A 329 -2.81 -15.13 -9.87
CA LYS A 329 -4.15 -14.89 -9.28
C LYS A 329 -4.17 -13.65 -8.39
N GLU A 330 -5.35 -13.08 -8.20
CA GLU A 330 -5.62 -11.97 -7.27
C GLU A 330 -4.73 -10.74 -7.49
N TYR A 331 -4.36 -10.46 -8.75
CA TYR A 331 -3.50 -9.35 -9.09
C TYR A 331 -4.14 -8.01 -8.68
N GLY A 332 -3.43 -7.24 -7.85
CA GLY A 332 -3.85 -5.93 -7.36
C GLY A 332 -4.68 -5.97 -6.08
N SER A 333 -4.49 -6.96 -5.22
CA SER A 333 -5.20 -7.03 -3.93
C SER A 333 -4.81 -5.93 -2.94
N GLY A 334 -5.67 -5.68 -1.94
CA GLY A 334 -5.38 -4.75 -0.85
C GLY A 334 -5.91 -3.32 -1.05
N SER A 335 -5.03 -2.32 -1.05
CA SER A 335 -5.40 -0.89 -1.00
C SER A 335 -6.06 -0.39 -2.29
N SER A 336 -7.01 0.54 -2.20
CA SER A 336 -7.68 1.17 -3.35
C SER A 336 -6.82 2.22 -4.09
N ARG A 337 -5.49 2.13 -4.00
CA ARG A 337 -4.57 3.16 -4.47
C ARG A 337 -4.53 3.20 -6.00
N ASP A 338 -5.02 4.29 -6.58
CA ASP A 338 -5.02 4.52 -8.02
C ASP A 338 -3.60 4.64 -8.61
N TRP A 339 -2.60 5.03 -7.80
CA TRP A 339 -1.18 5.04 -8.18
C TRP A 339 -0.66 3.68 -8.64
N ALA A 340 -1.26 2.56 -8.19
CA ALA A 340 -0.92 1.25 -8.72
C ALA A 340 -1.27 1.11 -10.22
N ALA A 341 -2.31 1.81 -10.69
CA ALA A 341 -2.65 1.86 -12.11
C ALA A 341 -1.96 3.02 -12.84
N LYS A 342 -1.91 4.23 -12.24
CA LYS A 342 -1.23 5.40 -12.82
C LYS A 342 0.24 5.11 -13.07
N GLY A 343 0.92 4.53 -12.08
CA GLY A 343 2.31 4.10 -12.19
C GLY A 343 2.50 3.09 -13.32
N THR A 344 1.69 2.03 -13.34
CA THR A 344 1.71 1.01 -14.40
C THR A 344 1.56 1.63 -15.79
N ALA A 345 0.57 2.50 -15.99
CA ALA A 345 0.36 3.20 -17.25
C ALA A 345 1.56 4.11 -17.63
N LEU A 346 2.08 4.88 -16.67
CA LEU A 346 3.19 5.81 -16.89
C LEU A 346 4.56 5.11 -17.10
N LEU A 347 4.70 3.86 -16.67
CA LEU A 347 5.82 3.01 -17.06
C LEU A 347 5.72 2.55 -18.53
N GLY A 348 4.60 2.80 -19.22
CA GLY A 348 4.40 2.44 -20.63
C GLY A 348 3.70 1.08 -20.81
N VAL A 349 3.14 0.53 -19.73
CA VAL A 349 2.37 -0.73 -19.79
C VAL A 349 1.04 -0.48 -20.48
N ARG A 350 0.78 -1.24 -21.55
CA ARG A 350 -0.42 -1.17 -22.38
C ARG A 350 -1.46 -2.22 -22.01
N ALA A 351 -1.03 -3.37 -21.48
CA ALA A 351 -1.91 -4.43 -21.02
C ALA A 351 -1.33 -5.20 -19.84
N VAL A 352 -2.22 -5.77 -19.02
CA VAL A 352 -1.87 -6.75 -17.98
C VAL A 352 -2.63 -8.03 -18.28
N ILE A 353 -1.93 -9.16 -18.34
CA ILE A 353 -2.54 -10.49 -18.52
C ILE A 353 -2.38 -11.26 -17.22
N ALA A 354 -3.48 -11.51 -16.50
CA ALA A 354 -3.47 -12.16 -15.20
C ALA A 354 -4.35 -13.42 -15.16
N GLU A 355 -4.14 -14.32 -14.20
CA GLU A 355 -5.09 -15.42 -13.98
C GLU A 355 -6.40 -14.90 -13.38
N SER A 356 -6.32 -13.91 -12.49
CA SER A 356 -7.47 -13.17 -11.97
C SER A 356 -7.05 -11.79 -11.43
N PHE A 357 -8.01 -10.87 -11.36
CA PHE A 357 -7.81 -9.52 -10.83
C PHE A 357 -8.67 -9.26 -9.61
N GLU A 358 -8.14 -8.44 -8.71
CA GLU A 358 -8.95 -7.80 -7.69
C GLU A 358 -9.77 -6.64 -8.24
N ARG A 359 -11.02 -6.53 -7.76
CA ARG A 359 -12.08 -5.75 -8.43
C ARG A 359 -11.71 -4.28 -8.63
N ILE A 360 -11.19 -3.64 -7.57
CA ILE A 360 -10.85 -2.21 -7.59
C ILE A 360 -9.65 -1.95 -8.50
N HIS A 361 -8.63 -2.82 -8.44
CA HIS A 361 -7.43 -2.62 -9.24
C HIS A 361 -7.72 -2.79 -10.74
N ARG A 362 -8.53 -3.78 -11.12
CA ARG A 362 -9.00 -3.95 -12.51
C ARG A 362 -9.65 -2.67 -13.05
N SER A 363 -10.59 -2.07 -12.31
CA SER A 363 -11.25 -0.84 -12.73
C SER A 363 -10.28 0.35 -12.79
N ASN A 364 -9.30 0.43 -11.89
CA ASN A 364 -8.27 1.47 -11.93
C ASN A 364 -7.37 1.35 -13.17
N LEU A 365 -6.99 0.13 -13.59
CA LEU A 365 -6.21 -0.10 -14.82
C LEU A 365 -6.95 0.45 -16.05
N ILE A 366 -8.24 0.12 -16.18
CA ILE A 366 -9.10 0.63 -17.26
C ILE A 366 -9.21 2.15 -17.19
N GLY A 367 -9.39 2.71 -15.99
CA GLY A 367 -9.44 4.16 -15.77
C GLY A 367 -8.17 4.89 -16.20
N MET A 368 -7.04 4.17 -16.32
CA MET A 368 -5.76 4.68 -16.82
C MET A 368 -5.44 4.24 -18.26
N GLY A 369 -6.37 3.60 -18.96
CA GLY A 369 -6.17 3.15 -20.34
C GLY A 369 -5.30 1.89 -20.49
N VAL A 370 -5.07 1.13 -19.42
CA VAL A 370 -4.37 -0.15 -19.45
C VAL A 370 -5.39 -1.27 -19.62
N LEU A 371 -5.18 -2.16 -20.60
CA LEU A 371 -6.11 -3.25 -20.92
C LEU A 371 -5.94 -4.44 -19.94
N PRO A 372 -6.92 -4.74 -19.07
CA PRO A 372 -6.87 -5.94 -18.26
C PRO A 372 -7.36 -7.15 -19.10
N LEU A 373 -6.50 -8.15 -19.21
CA LEU A 373 -6.78 -9.41 -19.88
C LEU A 373 -6.65 -10.56 -18.88
N GLN A 374 -7.52 -11.53 -18.99
CA GLN A 374 -7.49 -12.70 -18.13
C GLN A 374 -7.17 -13.95 -18.96
N PHE A 375 -6.25 -14.80 -18.47
CA PHE A 375 -6.04 -16.11 -19.08
C PHE A 375 -7.34 -16.93 -19.07
N THR A 376 -7.53 -17.78 -20.08
CA THR A 376 -8.71 -18.64 -20.24
C THR A 376 -8.36 -20.09 -19.93
N ASN A 377 -9.39 -20.92 -19.68
CA ASN A 377 -9.23 -22.38 -19.53
C ASN A 377 -8.24 -22.82 -18.43
N GLY A 378 -8.06 -22.01 -17.38
CA GLY A 378 -7.09 -22.28 -16.31
C GLY A 378 -5.62 -22.18 -16.75
N ALA A 379 -5.34 -21.61 -17.93
CA ALA A 379 -3.99 -21.36 -18.38
C ALA A 379 -3.32 -20.23 -17.58
N ASN A 380 -1.99 -20.23 -17.59
CA ASN A 380 -1.17 -19.14 -17.07
C ASN A 380 0.15 -19.06 -17.82
N ALA A 381 1.02 -18.12 -17.42
CA ALA A 381 2.33 -17.94 -18.06
C ALA A 381 3.16 -19.24 -18.06
N GLN A 382 3.16 -19.98 -16.95
CA GLN A 382 3.92 -21.22 -16.82
C GLN A 382 3.36 -22.33 -17.70
N SER A 383 2.04 -22.58 -17.67
CA SER A 383 1.40 -23.66 -18.43
C SER A 383 1.51 -23.45 -19.95
N LEU A 384 1.57 -22.18 -20.37
CA LEU A 384 1.79 -21.80 -21.76
C LEU A 384 3.29 -21.73 -22.12
N GLY A 385 4.19 -21.90 -21.17
CA GLY A 385 5.64 -21.83 -21.39
C GLY A 385 6.13 -20.44 -21.81
N LEU A 386 5.46 -19.37 -21.35
CA LEU A 386 5.86 -17.99 -21.58
C LEU A 386 7.07 -17.65 -20.70
N LYS A 387 8.19 -17.30 -21.31
CA LYS A 387 9.45 -16.98 -20.61
C LYS A 387 9.65 -15.49 -20.37
N GLY A 388 8.94 -14.66 -21.13
CA GLY A 388 8.97 -13.20 -21.08
C GLY A 388 9.96 -12.54 -22.04
N ASP A 389 10.84 -13.31 -22.68
CA ASP A 389 11.74 -12.86 -23.74
C ASP A 389 11.03 -12.78 -25.11
N GLU A 390 9.78 -13.22 -25.20
CA GLU A 390 8.98 -13.13 -26.40
C GLU A 390 8.56 -11.69 -26.73
N THR A 391 8.16 -11.49 -27.98
CA THR A 391 7.42 -10.29 -28.41
C THR A 391 5.94 -10.63 -28.43
N PHE A 392 5.12 -9.73 -27.90
CA PHE A 392 3.68 -9.89 -27.74
C PHE A 392 2.88 -9.02 -28.72
N SER A 393 1.86 -9.64 -29.31
CA SER A 393 0.80 -8.96 -30.05
C SER A 393 -0.56 -9.36 -29.49
N ILE A 394 -1.47 -8.39 -29.35
CA ILE A 394 -2.84 -8.57 -28.86
C ILE A 394 -3.77 -7.99 -29.91
N THR A 395 -4.52 -8.86 -30.59
CA THR A 395 -5.39 -8.51 -31.72
C THR A 395 -6.87 -8.71 -31.41
N GLY A 396 -7.72 -7.89 -32.02
CA GLY A 396 -9.17 -7.88 -31.80
C GLY A 396 -9.64 -6.83 -30.80
N VAL A 397 -8.73 -5.99 -30.30
CA VAL A 397 -9.05 -4.87 -29.39
C VAL A 397 -9.80 -3.78 -30.13
N THR A 398 -9.53 -3.63 -31.44
CA THR A 398 -10.18 -2.65 -32.34
C THR A 398 -11.71 -2.76 -32.39
N ALA A 399 -12.29 -3.92 -32.07
CA ALA A 399 -13.74 -4.12 -31.98
C ALA A 399 -14.43 -3.18 -30.98
N LEU A 400 -13.67 -2.59 -30.04
CA LEU A 400 -14.18 -1.53 -29.15
C LEU A 400 -14.64 -0.30 -29.92
N ASN A 401 -14.07 0.00 -31.09
CA ASN A 401 -14.45 1.17 -31.90
C ASN A 401 -15.87 1.05 -32.47
N ASP A 402 -16.40 -0.17 -32.60
CA ASP A 402 -17.73 -0.45 -33.15
C ASP A 402 -18.85 -0.36 -32.10
N GLY A 403 -18.55 0.15 -30.89
CA GLY A 403 -19.49 0.30 -29.78
C GLY A 403 -19.66 -0.95 -28.91
N GLY A 404 -19.24 -2.12 -29.38
CA GLY A 404 -19.22 -3.37 -28.61
C GLY A 404 -18.06 -3.48 -27.62
N ILE A 405 -18.08 -4.54 -26.80
CA ILE A 405 -16.95 -4.97 -25.97
C ILE A 405 -16.55 -6.37 -26.45
N PRO A 406 -15.34 -6.59 -27.00
CA PRO A 406 -14.88 -7.92 -27.36
C PRO A 406 -14.85 -8.78 -26.10
N LYS A 407 -15.43 -9.98 -26.14
CA LYS A 407 -15.38 -10.90 -24.98
C LYS A 407 -13.97 -11.45 -24.76
N GLU A 408 -13.26 -11.66 -25.86
CA GLU A 408 -11.94 -12.26 -25.90
C GLU A 408 -11.10 -11.62 -27.00
N VAL A 409 -9.78 -11.71 -26.86
CA VAL A 409 -8.78 -11.27 -27.84
C VAL A 409 -7.78 -12.39 -28.08
N THR A 410 -7.11 -12.35 -29.24
CA THR A 410 -6.02 -13.28 -29.55
C THR A 410 -4.71 -12.66 -29.11
N VAL A 411 -3.92 -13.42 -28.35
CA VAL A 411 -2.58 -13.05 -27.91
C VAL A 411 -1.57 -13.96 -28.60
N THR A 412 -0.61 -13.36 -29.28
CA THR A 412 0.54 -14.06 -29.89
C THR A 412 1.81 -13.65 -29.17
N ALA A 413 2.54 -14.63 -28.64
CA ALA A 413 3.80 -14.49 -27.92
C ALA A 413 4.87 -15.35 -28.60
N GLY A 414 5.68 -14.74 -29.47
CA GLY A 414 6.62 -15.48 -30.32
C GLY A 414 5.87 -16.49 -31.21
N ASP A 415 6.15 -17.78 -31.02
CA ASP A 415 5.53 -18.90 -31.73
C ASP A 415 4.20 -19.38 -31.11
N LYS A 416 3.82 -18.85 -29.93
CA LYS A 416 2.66 -19.28 -29.17
C LYS A 416 1.48 -18.37 -29.43
N THR A 417 0.28 -18.94 -29.56
CA THR A 417 -0.96 -18.19 -29.69
C THR A 417 -2.01 -18.74 -28.73
N PHE A 418 -2.70 -17.86 -28.02
CA PHE A 418 -3.76 -18.21 -27.09
C PHE A 418 -4.83 -17.13 -27.02
N THR A 419 -5.98 -17.46 -26.44
CA THR A 419 -7.08 -16.53 -26.25
C THR A 419 -7.09 -15.99 -24.81
N ALA A 420 -7.28 -14.69 -24.66
CA ALA A 420 -7.43 -14.04 -23.37
C ALA A 420 -8.79 -13.33 -23.28
N LYS A 421 -9.45 -13.47 -22.13
CA LYS A 421 -10.72 -12.79 -21.85
C LYS A 421 -10.46 -11.31 -21.60
N VAL A 422 -11.22 -10.44 -22.25
CA VAL A 422 -11.16 -9.00 -22.00
C VAL A 422 -11.94 -8.70 -20.73
N ARG A 423 -11.30 -8.02 -19.78
CA ARG A 423 -11.89 -7.70 -18.48
C ARG A 423 -12.37 -6.25 -18.39
N ILE A 424 -12.97 -5.77 -19.48
CA ILE A 424 -13.82 -4.57 -19.50
C ILE A 424 -15.25 -5.07 -19.30
N ASP A 425 -15.79 -4.86 -18.10
CA ASP A 425 -16.96 -5.62 -17.64
C ASP A 425 -18.26 -4.82 -17.83
N THR A 426 -18.18 -3.52 -18.18
CA THR A 426 -19.35 -2.63 -18.35
C THR A 426 -19.20 -1.66 -19.54
N PRO A 427 -20.32 -1.13 -20.09
CA PRO A 427 -20.26 -0.11 -21.14
C PRO A 427 -19.50 1.15 -20.73
N GLY A 428 -19.68 1.64 -19.49
CA GLY A 428 -18.98 2.83 -19.00
C GLY A 428 -17.46 2.63 -18.90
N GLU A 429 -17.02 1.43 -18.52
CA GLU A 429 -15.59 1.08 -18.56
C GLU A 429 -15.04 1.04 -20.00
N ALA A 430 -15.84 0.58 -20.96
CA ALA A 430 -15.46 0.62 -22.37
C ALA A 430 -15.30 2.06 -22.88
N ASP A 431 -16.17 2.97 -22.46
CA ASP A 431 -16.06 4.40 -22.80
C ASP A 431 -14.80 5.03 -22.20
N TYR A 432 -14.47 4.71 -20.95
CA TYR A 432 -13.21 5.17 -20.35
C TYR A 432 -12.01 4.70 -21.17
N TYR A 433 -11.97 3.43 -21.55
CA TYR A 433 -10.86 2.88 -22.33
C TYR A 433 -10.76 3.51 -23.74
N ARG A 434 -11.89 3.68 -24.45
CA ARG A 434 -11.94 4.38 -25.76
C ARG A 434 -11.39 5.80 -25.69
N HIS A 435 -11.57 6.47 -24.56
CA HIS A 435 -11.09 7.82 -24.34
C HIS A 435 -9.62 7.90 -23.89
N GLY A 436 -8.96 6.75 -23.68
CA GLY A 436 -7.61 6.65 -23.14
C GLY A 436 -7.52 6.77 -21.62
N GLY A 437 -8.66 6.73 -20.92
CA GLY A 437 -8.77 6.82 -19.48
C GLY A 437 -9.98 7.66 -19.02
N ILE A 438 -10.34 7.49 -17.74
CA ILE A 438 -11.49 8.18 -17.12
C ILE A 438 -11.27 9.69 -17.05
N MET A 439 -10.03 10.13 -16.80
CA MET A 439 -9.71 11.56 -16.70
C MET A 439 -9.91 12.27 -18.05
N GLN A 440 -9.47 11.64 -19.13
CA GLN A 440 -9.63 12.11 -20.50
C GLN A 440 -11.10 12.11 -20.94
N TYR A 441 -11.84 11.07 -20.56
CA TYR A 441 -13.29 10.99 -20.77
C TYR A 441 -14.02 12.16 -20.12
N VAL A 442 -13.82 12.36 -18.80
CA VAL A 442 -14.48 13.43 -18.05
C VAL A 442 -14.09 14.81 -18.57
N LEU A 443 -12.81 15.04 -18.87
CA LEU A 443 -12.38 16.34 -19.40
C LEU A 443 -13.05 16.67 -20.73
N ARG A 444 -13.26 15.70 -21.62
CA ARG A 444 -14.00 15.93 -22.88
C ARG A 444 -15.46 16.28 -22.62
N GLN A 445 -16.13 15.61 -21.68
CA GLN A 445 -17.53 15.91 -21.32
C GLN A 445 -17.70 17.31 -20.70
N LEU A 446 -16.71 17.80 -19.97
CA LEU A 446 -16.77 19.14 -19.36
C LEU A 446 -16.56 20.27 -20.38
N ARG A 447 -16.06 19.98 -21.59
CA ARG A 447 -15.78 20.99 -22.62
C ARG A 447 -17.01 21.38 -23.45
N GLY A 448 -18.14 20.69 -23.27
CA GLY A 448 -19.36 20.87 -24.07
C GLY A 448 -19.58 19.66 -24.96
#